data_AF-A0A3C0PBW0-F1
#
_entry.id   AF-A0A3C0PBW0-F1
#
_cell.length_a   1.000
_cell.length_b   1.000
_cell.length_c   1.000
_cell.angle_alpha   90.00
_cell.angle_beta   90.00
_cell.angle_gamma   90.00
#
_symmetry.space_group_name_H-M   'P 1'
#
loop_
_entity.id
_entity.type
_entity.pdbx_description
1 polymer ?
#
loop_
_entity_poly.entity_id
_entity_poly.type
_entity_poly.pdbx_seq_one_letter_code
_entity_poly.pdbx_strand_id
1 'polypeptide(L)' 'MSLRLRKNDTVMIVSGDNKGLTGKIKKVFVKKNRATVEARNMVKRHSKPSKKNQ' A
#
# COMPACT_ATOMS: atom_id res chain seq x y z
N MET A 1 15.25 5.17 14.71
CA MET A 1 14.26 4.08 14.65
C MET A 1 14.52 3.25 13.40
N SER A 2 14.78 1.94 13.56
CA SER A 2 15.08 1.02 12.46
C SER A 2 13.79 0.37 11.97
N LEU A 3 13.30 0.77 10.80
CA LEU A 3 12.20 0.10 10.13
C LEU A 3 12.79 -1.09 9.34
N ARG A 4 12.47 -2.32 9.73
CA ARG A 4 13.02 -3.54 9.08
C ARG A 4 12.40 -3.85 7.71
N LEU A 5 11.43 -3.06 7.25
CA LEU A 5 10.66 -3.28 6.03
C LEU A 5 11.34 -2.60 4.83
N ARG A 6 11.65 -3.37 3.78
CA ARG A 6 12.21 -2.85 2.53
C ARG A 6 11.21 -2.92 1.39
N LYS A 7 11.45 -2.11 0.35
CA LYS A 7 10.69 -2.21 -0.91
C LYS A 7 10.96 -3.58 -1.55
N ASN A 8 9.94 -4.21 -2.11
CA ASN A 8 9.93 -5.55 -2.69
C ASN A 8 9.93 -6.73 -1.70
N ASP A 9 9.88 -6.49 -0.38
CA ASP A 9 9.67 -7.57 0.59
C ASP A 9 8.24 -8.13 0.47
N THR A 10 8.12 -9.44 0.68
CA THR A 10 6.83 -10.13 0.77
C THR A 10 6.37 -10.15 2.22
N VAL A 11 5.17 -9.64 2.48
CA VAL A 11 4.58 -9.57 3.82
C VAL A 11 3.17 -10.14 3.83
N MET A 12 2.75 -10.61 5.00
CA MET A 12 1.37 -11.06 5.25
C MET A 12 0.64 -10.06 6.14
N ILE A 13 -0.61 -9.78 5.80
CA ILE A 13 -1.47 -8.89 6.60
C ILE A 13 -2.02 -9.66 7.79
N VAL A 14 -1.71 -9.19 9.01
CA VAL A 14 -2.11 -9.87 10.26
C VAL A 14 -3.51 -9.45 10.71
N SER A 15 -3.97 -8.26 10.32
CA SER A 15 -5.22 -7.66 10.81
C SER A 15 -5.91 -6.74 9.78
N GLY A 16 -7.22 -6.54 9.92
CA GLY A 16 -8.07 -5.71 9.05
C GLY A 16 -8.79 -6.50 7.95
N ASP A 17 -9.47 -5.79 7.05
CA ASP A 17 -10.33 -6.39 6.00
C ASP A 17 -9.58 -7.35 5.06
N ASN A 18 -8.27 -7.18 4.94
CA ASN A 18 -7.40 -7.97 4.07
C ASN A 18 -6.56 -9.00 4.86
N LYS A 19 -7.00 -9.41 6.05
CA LYS A 19 -6.28 -10.35 6.93
C LYS A 19 -5.99 -11.69 6.23
N GLY A 20 -4.78 -12.24 6.46
CA GLY A 20 -4.33 -13.52 5.92
C GLY A 20 -3.78 -13.43 4.49
N LEU A 21 -3.94 -12.29 3.83
CA LEU A 21 -3.46 -12.11 2.48
C LEU A 21 -1.99 -11.70 2.46
N THR A 22 -1.23 -12.32 1.58
CA THR A 22 0.15 -11.97 1.28
C THR A 22 0.22 -10.94 0.14
N GLY A 23 1.32 -10.19 0.10
CA GLY A 23 1.61 -9.26 -0.97
C GLY A 23 3.00 -8.65 -0.86
N LYS A 24 3.47 -8.05 -1.96
CA LYS A 24 4.76 -7.33 -2.01
C LYS A 24 4.59 -5.87 -1.61
N ILE A 25 5.62 -5.30 -0.98
CA ILE A 25 5.67 -3.87 -0.64
C ILE A 25 6.08 -3.05 -1.87
N LYS A 26 5.17 -2.18 -2.33
CA LYS A 26 5.41 -1.26 -3.45
C LYS A 26 6.18 -0.01 -3.02
N LYS A 27 5.81 0.57 -1.88
CA LYS A 27 6.44 1.78 -1.30
C LYS A 27 6.40 1.74 0.22
N VAL A 28 7.45 2.29 0.85
CA VAL A 28 7.56 2.47 2.30
C VAL A 28 7.63 3.97 2.60
N PHE A 29 6.72 4.45 3.43
CA PHE A 29 6.69 5.83 3.95
C PHE A 29 7.23 5.85 5.36
N VAL A 30 8.57 5.91 5.50
CA VAL A 30 9.27 5.87 6.79
C VAL A 30 8.81 7.01 7.71
N LYS A 31 8.65 8.24 7.20
CA LYS A 31 8.19 9.39 8.00
C LYS A 31 6.80 9.20 8.62
N LYS A 32 5.94 8.37 7.99
CA LYS A 32 4.55 8.14 8.41
C LYS A 32 4.36 6.75 9.03
N ASN A 33 5.43 5.95 9.16
CA ASN A 33 5.38 4.54 9.56
C ASN A 33 4.30 3.73 8.81
N ARG A 34 4.17 3.95 7.50
CA ARG A 34 3.18 3.24 6.64
C ARG A 34 3.87 2.59 5.45
N ALA A 35 3.36 1.45 5.01
CA ALA A 35 3.79 0.80 3.76
C ALA A 35 2.57 0.54 2.87
N THR A 36 2.77 0.61 1.56
CA THR A 36 1.76 0.26 0.56
C THR A 36 2.08 -1.12 0.02
N VAL A 37 1.15 -2.06 0.23
CA VAL A 37 1.22 -3.43 -0.29
C VAL A 37 0.46 -3.50 -1.62
N GLU A 38 0.97 -4.27 -2.57
CA GLU A 38 0.35 -4.45 -3.88
C GLU A 38 -1.06 -5.05 -3.79
N ALA A 39 -1.98 -4.51 -4.58
CA ALA A 39 -3.37 -4.99 -4.72
C ALA A 39 -4.17 -5.08 -3.41
N ARG A 40 -3.77 -4.33 -2.36
CA ARG A 40 -4.49 -4.23 -1.09
C ARG A 40 -4.94 -2.80 -0.84
N ASN A 41 -6.05 -2.64 -0.12
CA ASN A 41 -6.66 -1.33 0.18
C ASN A 41 -6.95 -0.48 -1.08
N MET A 42 -7.56 -1.10 -2.10
CA MET A 42 -8.03 -0.39 -3.29
C MET A 42 -9.28 0.42 -2.95
N VAL A 43 -9.23 1.72 -3.25
CA VAL A 43 -10.34 2.64 -3.00
C VAL A 43 -10.71 3.33 -4.30
N LYS A 44 -12.01 3.34 -4.62
CA LYS A 44 -12.54 4.10 -5.75
C LYS A 44 -12.50 5.58 -5.40
N ARG A 45 -11.69 6.37 -6.09
CA ARG A 45 -11.67 7.83 -5.97
C ARG A 45 -12.38 8.44 -7.18
N HIS A 46 -13.44 9.20 -6.95
CA HIS A 46 -14.01 10.05 -8.00
C HIS A 46 -13.08 11.24 -8.23
N SER A 47 -12.48 11.33 -9.42
CA SER A 47 -11.65 12.45 -9.85
C SER A 47 -12.46 13.35 -10.78
N LYS A 48 -12.43 14.68 -10.54
CA LYS A 48 -12.97 15.65 -11.50
C LYS A 48 -12.32 15.45 -12.88
N PRO A 49 -13.06 15.59 -13.98
CA PRO A 49 -12.49 15.52 -15.32
C PRO A 49 -11.44 16.61 -15.48
N SER A 50 -10.27 16.24 -16.01
CA SER A 50 -9.20 17.17 -16.36
C SER A 50 -8.73 16.82 -17.77
N LYS A 51 -8.11 17.76 -18.49
CA LYS A 51 -7.54 17.52 -19.82
C LYS A 51 -6.51 16.36 -19.85
N LYS A 52 -5.99 15.94 -18.69
CA LYS A 52 -5.09 14.78 -18.54
C LYS A 52 -5.82 13.43 -18.42
N ASN A 53 -7.12 13.46 -18.16
CA ASN A 53 -8.03 12.31 -18.07
C ASN A 53 -9.14 12.42 -19.14
N GLN A 54 -8.88 13.13 -20.24
CA GLN A 54 -9.75 13.18 -21.41
C GLN A 54 -9.39 12.04 -22.37
#